data_AF-A0A6I9M9J1-F1
#
_entry.id   AF-A0A6I9M9J1-F1
#
_cell.length_a   1.000
_cell.length_b   1.000
_cell.length_c   1.000
_cell.angle_alpha   90.00
_cell.angle_beta   90.00
_cell.angle_gamma   90.00
#
_symmetry.space_group_name_H-M   'P 1'
#
loop_
_entity.id
_entity.type
_entity.pdbx_description
1 polymer ?
#
loop_
_entity_poly.entity_id
_entity_poly.type
_entity_poly.pdbx_seq_one_letter_code
_entity_poly.pdbx_strand_id
1 'polypeptide(L)'
;MAASVAPRSRALLGAGAAWLRQGGVGELLRARTEGGPPGRDFSLSHYRSTVIVERWWKVPLAGEGRKPRLHRRHRVYKLVEDTKHRPQDLLELILTQSVDEIGVRGDLVSVKKSLGRNKLLPQGLAVYASPENKKLFEEEKLLRQQGKLEKIQTKAGEATVKFLRSCRLEVGMKNNVKWELNPEIVARHFFKNLGVVVAPHALKLPEDPITRWGEYWCDVTVNGLDTVRVPMSVVLFQKPKTKRYKRWLAQQAAKTTASTSSQAV
;
A
#
# COMPACT_ATOMS: atom_id res chain seq x y z
N MET A 1 -59.38 -23.35 49.75
CA MET A 1 -59.03 -24.53 50.56
C MET A 1 -57.57 -24.83 50.34
N ALA A 2 -56.74 -24.52 51.33
CA ALA A 2 -55.31 -24.82 51.35
C ALA A 2 -55.09 -26.16 52.07
N ALA A 3 -54.16 -26.98 51.59
CA ALA A 3 -53.70 -28.15 52.31
C ALA A 3 -52.17 -28.24 52.22
N SER A 4 -51.55 -27.97 53.36
CA SER A 4 -50.15 -28.21 53.68
C SER A 4 -49.95 -29.66 54.12
N VAL A 5 -48.90 -30.35 53.65
CA VAL A 5 -48.36 -31.54 54.32
C VAL A 5 -46.83 -31.62 54.11
N ALA A 6 -46.08 -31.40 55.18
CA ALA A 6 -44.80 -32.07 55.46
C ALA A 6 -45.12 -33.34 56.32
N PRO A 7 -44.21 -34.28 56.70
CA PRO A 7 -42.73 -34.21 56.72
C PRO A 7 -42.00 -35.55 56.39
N ARG A 8 -40.66 -35.58 56.48
CA ARG A 8 -39.86 -36.39 57.44
C ARG A 8 -38.43 -36.64 56.96
N SER A 9 -37.52 -36.22 57.83
CA SER A 9 -36.08 -36.48 57.84
C SER A 9 -35.76 -37.93 58.23
N ARG A 10 -34.65 -38.46 57.70
CA ARG A 10 -33.73 -39.27 58.49
C ARG A 10 -32.32 -39.22 57.90
N ALA A 11 -31.41 -38.65 58.67
CA ALA A 11 -29.98 -38.63 58.46
C ALA A 11 -29.37 -40.00 58.78
N LEU A 12 -28.30 -40.36 58.08
CA LEU A 12 -27.19 -41.11 58.65
C LEU A 12 -25.88 -40.40 58.29
N LEU A 13 -25.15 -40.10 59.36
CA LEU A 13 -23.85 -39.45 59.45
C LEU A 13 -22.73 -40.49 59.48
N GLY A 14 -21.53 -40.04 59.09
CA GLY A 14 -20.22 -40.60 59.49
C GLY A 14 -19.62 -41.55 58.46
N ALA A 15 -18.35 -41.48 58.08
CA ALA A 15 -17.16 -40.77 58.56
C ALA A 15 -16.12 -40.76 57.41
N GLY A 16 -15.12 -39.88 57.31
CA GLY A 16 -14.67 -38.85 58.23
C GLY A 16 -13.60 -37.91 57.62
N ALA A 17 -13.38 -36.83 58.39
CA ALA A 17 -12.15 -36.07 58.64
C ALA A 17 -11.13 -35.91 57.49
N ALA A 18 -11.02 -34.74 56.85
CA ALA A 18 -10.39 -33.51 57.34
C ALA A 18 -8.88 -33.65 57.63
N TRP A 19 -8.05 -33.13 56.71
CA TRP A 19 -6.74 -32.57 57.04
C TRP A 19 -6.65 -31.14 56.51
N LEU A 20 -6.59 -30.23 57.48
CA LEU A 20 -6.24 -28.82 57.39
C LEU A 20 -4.74 -28.66 57.07
N ARG A 21 -4.37 -27.72 56.19
CA ARG A 21 -3.62 -26.50 56.55
C ARG A 21 -3.04 -25.78 55.32
N GLN A 22 -3.34 -24.48 55.29
CA GLN A 22 -2.46 -23.33 55.05
C GLN A 22 -1.47 -23.35 53.88
N GLY A 23 -1.63 -22.35 53.02
CA GLY A 23 -0.61 -21.88 52.10
C GLY A 23 -1.18 -20.77 51.22
N GLY A 24 -1.36 -19.57 51.78
CA GLY A 24 -1.73 -18.39 51.00
C GLY A 24 -0.56 -17.92 50.15
N VAL A 25 -0.84 -17.49 48.92
CA VAL A 25 -0.02 -16.51 48.18
C VAL A 25 -0.97 -15.76 47.24
N GLY A 26 -1.30 -14.53 47.61
CA GLY A 26 -1.69 -13.53 46.63
C GLY A 26 -0.43 -13.12 45.87
N GLU A 27 -0.37 -13.45 44.58
CA GLU A 27 0.52 -12.81 43.59
C GLU A 27 0.34 -13.49 42.22
N LEU A 28 -0.68 -13.09 41.46
CA LEU A 28 -0.70 -13.35 40.01
C LEU A 28 -1.34 -12.18 39.26
N LEU A 29 -0.75 -11.00 39.44
CA LEU A 29 -0.83 -9.88 38.49
C LEU A 29 0.59 -9.40 38.19
N ARG A 30 1.33 -10.17 37.38
CA ARG A 30 2.42 -9.64 36.55
C ARG A 30 2.39 -10.35 35.21
N ALA A 31 2.22 -9.54 34.17
CA ALA A 31 2.40 -9.92 32.78
C ALA A 31 3.85 -10.42 32.57
N ARG A 32 3.99 -11.66 32.11
CA ARG A 32 5.25 -12.17 31.58
C ARG A 32 5.29 -11.83 30.09
N THR A 33 5.86 -10.67 29.79
CA THR A 33 6.44 -10.37 28.48
C THR A 33 7.80 -11.04 28.42
N GLU A 34 7.91 -12.19 27.75
CA GLU A 34 9.18 -12.64 27.19
C GLU A 34 8.94 -13.23 25.80
N GLY A 35 9.75 -12.75 24.87
CA GLY A 35 9.59 -12.96 23.44
C GLY A 35 9.95 -14.36 23.00
N GLY A 36 9.12 -14.90 22.11
CA GLY A 36 9.55 -15.81 21.06
C GLY A 36 9.12 -15.19 19.74
N PRO A 37 9.92 -15.28 18.65
CA PRO A 37 9.41 -14.91 17.35
C PRO A 37 8.21 -15.81 17.05
N PRO A 38 7.08 -15.30 16.53
CA PRO A 38 6.05 -16.17 16.00
C PRO A 38 6.61 -16.87 14.77
N GLY A 39 7.32 -17.98 15.01
CA GLY A 39 7.79 -18.92 14.01
C GLY A 39 6.59 -19.68 13.48
N ARG A 40 5.87 -19.03 12.56
CA ARG A 40 4.92 -19.50 11.55
C ARG A 40 4.15 -18.25 11.15
N ASP A 41 4.33 -17.82 9.92
CA ASP A 41 3.48 -16.83 9.29
C ASP A 41 2.03 -17.31 9.42
N PHE A 42 1.32 -16.86 10.44
CA PHE A 42 -0.13 -16.94 10.47
C PHE A 42 -0.59 -16.04 9.35
N SER A 43 -0.70 -16.57 8.14
CA SER A 43 -1.49 -15.93 7.11
C SER A 43 -2.88 -15.74 7.73
N LEU A 44 -3.25 -14.51 8.07
CA LEU A 44 -4.56 -14.18 8.62
C LEU A 44 -5.68 -14.64 7.67
N SER A 45 -5.35 -14.88 6.41
CA SER A 45 -6.09 -15.75 5.51
C SER A 45 -5.85 -17.23 5.82
N HIS A 46 -6.55 -17.80 6.80
CA HIS A 46 -6.74 -19.26 6.77
C HIS A 46 -7.39 -19.61 5.43
N TYR A 47 -6.79 -20.53 4.67
CA TYR A 47 -7.43 -21.14 3.51
C TYR A 47 -8.64 -21.93 4.03
N ARG A 48 -9.77 -21.26 4.21
CA ARG A 48 -11.06 -21.90 4.49
C ARG A 48 -11.52 -22.52 3.17
N SER A 49 -10.84 -23.57 2.73
CA SER A 49 -11.31 -24.45 1.67
C SER A 49 -12.47 -25.25 2.23
N THR A 50 -13.63 -25.10 1.60
CA THR A 50 -14.83 -25.84 1.94
C THR A 50 -14.93 -27.01 0.96
N VAL A 51 -14.96 -28.22 1.50
CA VAL A 51 -15.23 -29.42 0.72
C VAL A 51 -16.74 -29.66 0.74
N ILE A 52 -17.38 -29.54 -0.42
CA ILE A 52 -18.81 -29.76 -0.60
C ILE A 52 -19.01 -31.22 -0.97
N VAL A 53 -19.81 -31.93 -0.17
CA VAL A 53 -20.09 -33.36 -0.37
C VAL A 53 -21.59 -33.62 -0.42
N GLU A 54 -21.98 -34.58 -1.22
CA GLU A 54 -23.35 -35.11 -1.26
C GLU A 54 -23.41 -36.47 -0.56
N ARG A 55 -24.54 -36.80 0.08
CA ARG A 55 -24.74 -38.15 0.62
C ARG A 55 -25.01 -39.10 -0.55
N TRP A 56 -24.35 -40.26 -0.55
CA TRP A 56 -24.55 -41.27 -1.59
C TRP A 56 -25.99 -41.80 -1.63
N TRP A 57 -26.63 -41.89 -0.47
CA TRP A 57 -27.99 -42.40 -0.29
C TRP A 57 -28.94 -41.27 0.13
N LYS A 58 -30.10 -41.17 -0.52
CA LYS A 58 -31.14 -40.21 -0.18
C LYS A 58 -31.68 -40.47 1.24
N VAL A 59 -31.84 -39.42 2.03
CA VAL A 59 -32.39 -39.49 3.39
C VAL A 59 -33.92 -39.37 3.30
N PRO A 60 -34.70 -40.30 3.88
CA PRO A 60 -36.15 -40.19 3.88
C PRO A 60 -36.60 -38.97 4.69
N LEU A 61 -37.65 -38.31 4.21
CA LEU A 61 -38.24 -37.15 4.88
C LEU A 61 -38.82 -37.57 6.23
N ALA A 62 -38.38 -36.94 7.31
CA ALA A 62 -39.18 -36.89 8.53
C ALA A 62 -40.14 -35.71 8.35
N GLY A 63 -41.42 -35.89 8.66
CA GLY A 63 -42.46 -34.87 8.42
C GLY A 63 -42.11 -33.47 8.97
N GLU A 64 -42.88 -32.47 8.57
CA GLU A 64 -42.61 -31.06 8.86
C GLU A 64 -42.31 -30.80 10.35
N GLY A 65 -41.26 -30.01 10.60
CA GLY A 65 -40.76 -29.70 11.95
C GLY A 65 -40.03 -30.85 12.66
N ARG A 66 -39.98 -32.06 12.08
CA ARG A 66 -39.27 -33.21 12.68
C ARG A 66 -37.89 -33.37 12.06
N LYS A 67 -36.92 -33.75 12.90
CA LYS A 67 -35.55 -34.04 12.44
C LYS A 67 -35.51 -35.37 11.65
N PRO A 68 -34.78 -35.44 10.52
CA PRO A 68 -34.65 -36.66 9.74
C PRO A 68 -33.92 -37.76 10.51
N ARG A 69 -34.41 -39.00 10.41
CA ARG A 69 -33.74 -40.17 11.00
C ARG A 69 -32.61 -40.64 10.10
N LEU A 70 -31.36 -40.52 10.57
CA LEU A 70 -30.17 -40.93 9.83
C LEU A 70 -29.76 -42.35 10.18
N HIS A 71 -29.45 -43.15 9.15
CA HIS A 71 -28.89 -44.48 9.28
C HIS A 71 -27.40 -44.49 8.94
N ARG A 72 -26.66 -45.55 9.29
CA ARG A 72 -25.22 -45.70 9.00
C ARG A 72 -24.89 -45.48 7.52
N ARG A 73 -25.71 -46.01 6.61
CA ARG A 73 -25.55 -45.85 5.15
C ARG A 73 -25.54 -44.39 4.70
N HIS A 74 -26.24 -43.49 5.40
CA HIS A 74 -26.30 -42.07 5.02
C HIS A 74 -24.99 -41.33 5.32
N ARG A 75 -24.06 -41.92 6.10
CA ARG A 75 -22.75 -41.34 6.42
C ARG A 75 -21.70 -41.55 5.31
N VAL A 76 -22.08 -42.23 4.22
CA VAL A 76 -21.25 -42.34 3.02
C VAL A 76 -21.49 -41.10 2.16
N TYR A 77 -20.41 -40.40 1.83
CA TYR A 77 -20.44 -39.16 1.06
C TYR A 77 -19.67 -39.32 -0.25
N LYS A 78 -20.08 -38.55 -1.25
CA LYS A 78 -19.38 -38.37 -2.52
C LYS A 78 -18.91 -36.92 -2.60
N LEU A 79 -17.66 -36.73 -3.01
CA LEU A 79 -17.12 -35.39 -3.26
C LEU A 79 -17.85 -34.77 -4.46
N VAL A 80 -18.42 -33.58 -4.27
CA VAL A 80 -19.07 -32.81 -5.33
C VAL A 80 -18.09 -31.77 -5.84
N GLU A 81 -17.67 -30.88 -4.97
CA GLU A 81 -16.82 -29.75 -5.33
C GLU A 81 -15.89 -29.36 -4.17
N ASP A 82 -14.70 -28.88 -4.49
CA ASP A 82 -13.78 -28.30 -3.53
C ASP A 82 -13.58 -26.82 -3.86
N THR A 83 -13.92 -25.93 -2.92
CA THR A 83 -13.85 -24.49 -3.18
C THR A 83 -12.43 -23.98 -3.36
N LYS A 84 -11.40 -24.76 -3.00
CA LYS A 84 -9.99 -24.35 -3.17
C LYS A 84 -9.58 -24.21 -4.65
N HIS A 85 -10.24 -24.93 -5.55
CA HIS A 85 -9.94 -24.91 -6.97
C HIS A 85 -10.75 -23.88 -7.76
N ARG A 86 -11.67 -23.18 -7.09
CA ARG A 86 -12.43 -22.09 -7.72
C ARG A 86 -11.52 -20.88 -7.95
N PRO A 87 -11.72 -20.14 -9.05
CA PRO A 87 -11.01 -18.89 -9.27
C PRO A 87 -11.32 -17.92 -8.12
N GLN A 88 -10.31 -17.15 -7.69
CA GLN A 88 -10.47 -16.23 -6.58
C GLN A 88 -11.04 -14.89 -7.07
N ASP A 89 -12.18 -14.50 -6.52
CA ASP A 89 -12.73 -13.16 -6.77
C ASP A 89 -11.85 -12.08 -6.14
N LEU A 90 -11.90 -10.89 -6.73
CA LEU A 90 -11.32 -9.68 -6.19
C LEU A 90 -12.14 -9.18 -4.98
N LEU A 91 -11.49 -8.37 -4.15
CA LEU A 91 -12.06 -7.72 -2.98
C LEU A 91 -12.12 -6.22 -3.22
N GLU A 92 -13.31 -5.65 -3.10
CA GLU A 92 -13.52 -4.21 -3.16
C GLU A 92 -13.23 -3.56 -1.82
N LEU A 93 -12.36 -2.54 -1.83
CA LEU A 93 -11.99 -1.74 -0.67
C LEU A 93 -11.99 -0.25 -1.04
N ILE A 94 -12.17 0.60 -0.04
CA ILE A 94 -12.00 2.05 -0.17
C ILE A 94 -10.70 2.42 0.54
N LEU A 95 -9.80 3.13 -0.16
CA LEU A 95 -8.52 3.54 0.42
C LEU A 95 -8.70 4.72 1.38
N THR A 96 -8.13 4.62 2.58
CA THR A 96 -8.08 5.74 3.54
C THR A 96 -6.85 6.60 3.32
N GLN A 97 -5.76 6.04 2.79
CA GLN A 97 -4.52 6.77 2.50
C GLN A 97 -4.11 6.52 1.04
N SER A 98 -3.32 7.42 0.46
CA SER A 98 -2.73 7.11 -0.84
C SER A 98 -1.71 5.99 -0.68
N VAL A 99 -1.83 4.99 -1.56
CA VAL A 99 -0.93 3.84 -1.58
C VAL A 99 -0.36 3.71 -2.97
N ASP A 100 0.97 3.69 -3.04
CA ASP A 100 1.75 3.51 -4.27
C ASP A 100 1.16 2.40 -5.15
N GLU A 101 1.01 2.69 -6.45
CA GLU A 101 0.50 1.82 -7.52
C GLU A 101 -0.99 1.47 -7.44
N ILE A 102 -1.56 1.39 -6.24
CA ILE A 102 -2.96 1.03 -6.01
C ILE A 102 -3.86 2.23 -6.34
N GLY A 103 -3.78 3.32 -5.57
CA GLY A 103 -4.69 4.45 -5.73
C GLY A 103 -4.56 5.52 -4.67
N VAL A 104 -5.43 6.52 -4.75
CA VAL A 104 -5.45 7.69 -3.89
C VAL A 104 -6.50 7.52 -2.79
N ARG A 105 -6.38 8.31 -1.71
CA ARG A 105 -7.38 8.37 -0.63
C ARG A 105 -8.80 8.65 -1.16
N GLY A 106 -9.71 7.75 -0.81
CA GLY A 106 -11.13 7.80 -1.16
C GLY A 106 -11.48 7.00 -2.43
N ASP A 107 -10.50 6.41 -3.11
CA ASP A 107 -10.75 5.61 -4.30
C ASP A 107 -11.31 4.23 -3.93
N LEU A 108 -12.26 3.74 -4.73
CA LEU A 108 -12.76 2.36 -4.69
C LEU A 108 -11.86 1.49 -5.56
N VAL A 109 -11.20 0.51 -4.94
CA VAL A 109 -10.21 -0.35 -5.58
C VAL A 109 -10.56 -1.83 -5.45
N SER A 110 -10.40 -2.58 -6.55
CA SER A 110 -10.61 -4.03 -6.60
C SER A 110 -9.26 -4.75 -6.54
N VAL A 111 -8.90 -5.27 -5.36
CA VAL A 111 -7.60 -5.89 -5.09
C VAL A 111 -7.73 -7.40 -4.84
N LYS A 112 -6.63 -8.14 -4.92
CA LYS A 112 -6.62 -9.56 -4.49
C LYS A 112 -6.93 -9.66 -2.99
N LYS A 113 -7.73 -10.66 -2.58
CA LYS A 113 -8.12 -10.90 -1.18
C LYS A 113 -6.92 -10.99 -0.21
N SER A 114 -5.78 -11.54 -0.67
CA SER A 114 -4.54 -11.62 0.12
C SER A 114 -3.96 -10.24 0.43
N LEU A 115 -3.86 -9.36 -0.57
CA LEU A 115 -3.32 -8.00 -0.37
C LEU A 115 -4.19 -7.19 0.58
N GLY A 116 -5.52 -7.26 0.41
CA GLY A 116 -6.47 -6.57 1.28
C GLY A 116 -6.39 -7.03 2.74
N ARG A 117 -6.46 -8.35 2.98
CA ARG A 117 -6.51 -8.92 4.34
C ARG A 117 -5.18 -8.88 5.09
N ASN A 118 -4.06 -9.03 4.39
CA ASN A 118 -2.76 -9.14 5.04
C ASN A 118 -2.05 -7.78 5.17
N LYS A 119 -2.27 -6.85 4.22
CA LYS A 119 -1.58 -5.55 4.20
C LYS A 119 -2.53 -4.38 4.48
N LEU A 120 -3.54 -4.18 3.63
CA LEU A 120 -4.30 -2.92 3.65
C LEU A 120 -5.21 -2.76 4.87
N LEU A 121 -5.97 -3.79 5.23
CA LEU A 121 -6.90 -3.74 6.36
C LEU A 121 -6.17 -3.69 7.71
N PRO A 122 -5.15 -4.53 8.00
CA PRO A 122 -4.46 -4.48 9.28
C PRO A 122 -3.68 -3.18 9.50
N GLN A 123 -3.12 -2.60 8.43
CA GLN A 123 -2.41 -1.31 8.50
C GLN A 123 -3.36 -0.10 8.51
N GLY A 124 -4.67 -0.31 8.37
CA GLY A 124 -5.65 0.77 8.32
C GLY A 124 -5.57 1.65 7.07
N LEU A 125 -4.90 1.17 6.01
CA LEU A 125 -4.75 1.86 4.72
C LEU A 125 -6.00 1.78 3.84
N ALA A 126 -6.91 0.87 4.18
CA ALA A 126 -8.18 0.70 3.50
C ALA A 126 -9.28 0.25 4.45
N VAL A 127 -10.52 0.50 4.05
CA VAL A 127 -11.73 0.09 4.75
C VAL A 127 -12.63 -0.69 3.78
N TYR A 128 -13.47 -1.59 4.31
CA TYR A 128 -14.45 -2.31 3.51
C TYR A 128 -15.41 -1.35 2.80
N ALA A 129 -15.75 -1.68 1.57
CA ALA A 129 -16.70 -0.94 0.73
C ALA A 129 -18.16 -1.19 1.12
N SER A 130 -18.50 -0.98 2.40
CA SER A 130 -19.89 -1.03 2.90
C SER A 130 -20.70 0.16 2.36
N PRO A 131 -22.04 0.04 2.25
CA PRO A 131 -22.87 1.15 1.75
C PRO A 131 -22.77 2.40 2.64
N GLU A 132 -22.57 2.23 3.95
CA GLU A 132 -22.36 3.33 4.90
C GLU A 132 -21.03 4.04 4.62
N ASN A 133 -19.94 3.28 4.48
CA ASN A 133 -18.63 3.85 4.20
C ASN A 133 -18.59 4.55 2.83
N LYS A 134 -19.25 3.99 1.81
CA LYS A 134 -19.37 4.63 0.49
C LYS A 134 -19.98 6.03 0.61
N LYS A 135 -21.08 6.18 1.35
CA LYS A 135 -21.73 7.48 1.58
C LYS A 135 -20.81 8.47 2.28
N LEU A 136 -20.11 8.04 3.33
CA LEU A 136 -19.18 8.90 4.07
C LEU A 136 -18.05 9.43 3.18
N PHE A 137 -17.45 8.57 2.35
CA PHE A 137 -16.38 8.97 1.44
C PHE A 137 -16.89 9.81 0.25
N GLU A 138 -18.13 9.58 -0.20
CA GLU A 138 -18.79 10.42 -1.20
C GLU A 138 -19.02 11.84 -0.66
N GLU A 139 -19.53 11.98 0.55
CA GLU A 139 -19.68 13.27 1.25
C GLU A 139 -18.34 13.96 1.43
N GLU A 140 -17.31 13.24 1.89
CA GLU A 140 -15.94 13.78 2.01
C GLU A 140 -15.40 14.28 0.66
N LYS A 141 -15.65 13.52 -0.42
CA LYS A 141 -15.26 13.91 -1.78
C LYS A 141 -15.98 15.17 -2.25
N LEU A 142 -17.26 15.32 -1.95
CA LEU A 142 -18.03 16.53 -2.26
C LEU A 142 -17.49 17.75 -1.48
N LEU A 143 -17.19 17.58 -0.19
CA LEU A 143 -16.60 18.65 0.64
C LEU A 143 -15.23 19.09 0.11
N ARG A 144 -14.39 18.16 -0.38
CA ARG A 144 -13.12 18.48 -1.05
C ARG A 144 -13.33 19.25 -2.35
N GLN A 145 -14.31 18.86 -3.16
CA GLN A 145 -14.64 19.57 -4.41
C GLN A 145 -15.12 21.00 -4.14
N GLN A 146 -15.84 21.21 -3.04
CA GLN A 146 -16.25 22.54 -2.56
C GLN A 146 -15.07 23.36 -1.98
N GLY A 147 -13.88 22.78 -1.86
CA GLY A 147 -12.69 23.45 -1.31
C GLY A 147 -12.70 23.63 0.21
N LYS A 148 -13.61 22.97 0.93
CA LYS A 148 -13.68 23.01 2.40
C LYS A 148 -12.62 22.14 3.07
N LEU A 149 -12.07 21.18 2.32
CA LEU A 149 -11.04 20.24 2.74
C LEU A 149 -9.83 20.35 1.82
N GLU A 150 -8.68 19.91 2.33
CA GLU A 150 -7.42 19.91 1.58
C GLU A 150 -7.53 19.10 0.28
N LYS A 151 -6.94 19.63 -0.78
CA LYS A 151 -6.86 18.95 -2.06
C LYS A 151 -5.84 17.84 -1.96
N ILE A 152 -6.24 16.64 -2.37
CA ILE A 152 -5.36 15.49 -2.44
C ILE A 152 -4.71 15.44 -3.81
N GLN A 153 -3.44 15.04 -3.85
CA GLN A 153 -2.73 14.75 -5.09
C GLN A 153 -3.51 13.74 -5.94
N THR A 154 -3.48 13.94 -7.25
CA THR A 154 -4.01 12.94 -8.18
C THR A 154 -3.00 11.81 -8.35
N LYS A 155 -3.44 10.59 -8.69
CA LYS A 155 -2.55 9.46 -8.99
C LYS A 155 -1.44 9.82 -9.99
N ALA A 156 -1.79 10.57 -11.03
CA ALA A 156 -0.82 11.06 -12.02
C ALA A 156 0.17 12.08 -11.42
N GLY A 157 -0.27 12.91 -10.49
CA GLY A 157 0.56 13.88 -9.78
C GLY A 157 1.60 13.19 -8.90
N GLU A 158 1.19 12.21 -8.09
CA GLU A 158 2.11 11.41 -7.27
C GLU A 158 3.16 10.67 -8.13
N ALA A 159 2.72 10.09 -9.26
CA ALA A 159 3.63 9.45 -10.22
C ALA A 159 4.61 10.45 -10.84
N THR A 160 4.15 11.65 -11.17
CA THR A 160 4.99 12.73 -11.71
C THR A 160 6.02 13.19 -10.68
N VAL A 161 5.61 13.35 -9.41
CA VAL A 161 6.51 13.70 -8.30
C VAL A 161 7.61 12.64 -8.15
N LYS A 162 7.23 11.35 -8.16
CA LYS A 162 8.18 10.23 -8.07
C LYS A 162 9.16 10.22 -9.25
N PHE A 163 8.66 10.48 -10.46
CA PHE A 163 9.49 10.61 -11.65
C PHE A 163 10.49 11.77 -11.52
N LEU A 164 10.01 12.98 -11.21
CA LEU A 164 10.84 14.18 -11.07
C LEU A 164 11.94 14.02 -10.01
N ARG A 165 11.66 13.34 -8.88
CA ARG A 165 12.67 13.02 -7.85
C ARG A 165 13.82 12.16 -8.36
N SER A 166 13.56 11.29 -9.35
CA SER A 166 14.58 10.42 -9.94
C SER A 166 15.36 11.06 -11.08
N CYS A 167 14.87 12.19 -11.61
CA CYS A 167 15.43 12.81 -12.81
C CYS A 167 16.58 13.77 -12.51
N ARG A 168 17.46 13.92 -13.49
CA ARG A 168 18.46 14.99 -13.58
C ARG A 168 18.24 15.76 -14.88
N LEU A 169 18.18 17.08 -14.81
CA LEU A 169 17.95 17.93 -15.98
C LEU A 169 19.29 18.42 -16.54
N GLU A 170 19.49 18.28 -17.84
CA GLU A 170 20.62 18.89 -18.55
C GLU A 170 20.13 20.08 -19.39
N VAL A 171 20.63 21.28 -19.09
CA VAL A 171 20.30 22.49 -19.83
C VAL A 171 21.50 22.92 -20.67
N GLY A 172 21.40 22.70 -21.99
CA GLY A 172 22.47 23.04 -22.92
C GLY A 172 22.36 24.47 -23.43
N MET A 173 23.24 25.38 -22.98
CA MET A 173 23.31 26.77 -23.42
C MET A 173 24.49 27.04 -24.36
N LYS A 174 24.31 27.93 -25.34
CA LYS A 174 25.36 28.29 -26.32
C LYS A 174 26.36 29.28 -25.71
N ASN A 175 27.65 29.13 -25.99
CA ASN A 175 28.69 30.06 -25.53
C ASN A 175 28.64 31.41 -26.26
N ASN A 176 28.31 31.40 -27.56
CA ASN A 176 28.47 32.58 -28.40
C ASN A 176 27.44 33.69 -28.14
N VAL A 177 26.49 33.48 -27.24
CA VAL A 177 25.38 34.41 -26.94
C VAL A 177 25.38 34.64 -25.43
N LYS A 178 25.24 35.89 -24.97
CA LYS A 178 24.97 36.15 -23.55
C LYS A 178 23.57 35.62 -23.23
N TRP A 179 23.47 34.72 -22.26
CA TRP A 179 22.21 34.09 -21.88
C TRP A 179 22.01 34.20 -20.37
N GLU A 180 20.74 34.33 -19.99
CA GLU A 180 20.25 34.23 -18.63
C GLU A 180 19.23 33.10 -18.59
N LEU A 181 19.29 32.29 -17.53
CA LEU A 181 18.42 31.13 -17.44
C LEU A 181 17.01 31.51 -16.98
N ASN A 182 16.08 31.60 -17.92
CA ASN A 182 14.67 31.84 -17.63
C ASN A 182 13.90 30.52 -17.38
N PRO A 183 12.82 30.55 -16.58
CA PRO A 183 11.93 29.40 -16.39
C PRO A 183 11.40 28.81 -17.71
N GLU A 184 11.17 29.64 -18.73
CA GLU A 184 10.73 29.20 -20.06
C GLU A 184 11.79 28.37 -20.81
N ILE A 185 13.07 28.67 -20.60
CA ILE A 185 14.17 27.89 -21.16
C ILE A 185 14.17 26.51 -20.50
N VAL A 186 14.08 26.49 -19.17
CA VAL A 186 14.06 25.26 -18.36
C VAL A 186 12.86 24.38 -18.73
N ALA A 187 11.66 24.95 -18.85
CA ALA A 187 10.45 24.25 -19.29
C ALA A 187 10.62 23.58 -20.66
N ARG A 188 11.24 24.27 -21.63
CA ARG A 188 11.53 23.68 -22.95
C ARG A 188 12.52 22.51 -22.87
N HIS A 189 13.48 22.57 -21.94
CA HIS A 189 14.44 21.48 -21.73
C HIS A 189 13.82 20.28 -21.03
N PHE A 190 12.89 20.48 -20.09
CA PHE A 190 12.07 19.39 -19.52
C PHE A 190 11.34 18.62 -20.61
N PHE A 191 10.70 19.32 -21.54
CA PHE A 191 10.01 18.67 -22.65
C PHE A 191 10.97 17.93 -23.59
N LYS A 192 12.09 18.56 -23.97
CA LYS A 192 13.03 17.97 -24.94
C LYS A 192 13.82 16.77 -24.41
N ASN A 193 14.20 16.79 -23.14
CA ASN A 193 15.09 15.79 -22.58
C ASN A 193 14.34 14.71 -21.79
N LEU A 194 13.31 15.11 -21.04
CA LEU A 194 12.57 14.21 -20.15
C LEU A 194 11.16 13.88 -20.68
N GLY A 195 10.67 14.60 -21.70
CA GLY A 195 9.33 14.40 -22.26
C GLY A 195 8.20 14.93 -21.37
N VAL A 196 8.52 15.66 -20.30
CA VAL A 196 7.52 16.20 -19.36
C VAL A 196 7.17 17.64 -19.75
N VAL A 197 5.88 17.91 -19.88
CA VAL A 197 5.36 19.26 -20.11
C VAL A 197 5.23 19.95 -18.76
N VAL A 198 6.05 20.99 -18.53
CA VAL A 198 6.00 21.81 -17.32
C VAL A 198 5.68 23.24 -17.71
N ALA A 199 4.74 23.87 -17.01
CA ALA A 199 4.43 25.26 -17.24
C ALA A 199 5.48 26.17 -16.57
N PRO A 200 5.87 27.31 -17.19
CA PRO A 200 6.90 28.19 -16.62
C PRO A 200 6.58 28.71 -15.21
N HIS A 201 5.29 28.95 -14.90
CA HIS A 201 4.85 29.42 -13.58
C HIS A 201 4.97 28.37 -12.48
N ALA A 202 5.05 27.09 -12.83
CA ALA A 202 5.22 26.00 -11.87
C ALA A 202 6.68 25.82 -11.44
N LEU A 203 7.62 26.48 -12.13
CA LEU A 203 9.06 26.41 -11.89
C LEU A 203 9.52 27.59 -11.03
N LYS A 204 10.33 27.30 -10.03
CA LYS A 204 11.09 28.30 -9.27
C LYS A 204 12.58 28.01 -9.43
N LEU A 205 13.31 29.04 -9.82
CA LEU A 205 14.77 29.02 -9.91
C LEU A 205 15.36 29.64 -8.64
N PRO A 206 16.64 29.37 -8.32
CA PRO A 206 17.34 30.11 -7.27
C PRO A 206 17.29 31.62 -7.56
N GLU A 207 17.35 32.43 -6.49
CA GLU A 207 17.23 33.89 -6.57
C GLU A 207 18.36 34.52 -7.41
N ASP A 208 19.54 33.89 -7.42
CA ASP A 208 20.69 34.36 -8.17
C ASP A 208 20.54 34.10 -9.69
N PRO A 209 20.77 35.11 -10.55
CA PRO A 209 20.68 34.94 -11.99
C PRO A 209 21.77 33.99 -12.50
N ILE A 210 21.35 32.87 -13.11
CA ILE A 210 22.27 31.85 -13.63
C ILE A 210 22.75 32.26 -15.03
N THR A 211 24.02 32.67 -15.09
CA THR A 211 24.75 33.04 -16.33
C THR A 211 25.99 32.18 -16.60
N ARG A 212 26.35 31.32 -15.64
CA ARG A 212 27.53 30.45 -15.70
C ARG A 212 27.11 28.99 -15.84
N TRP A 213 27.98 28.18 -16.44
CA TRP A 213 27.82 26.73 -16.45
C TRP A 213 28.14 26.17 -15.06
N GLY A 214 27.39 25.16 -14.64
CA GLY A 214 27.52 24.60 -13.31
C GLY A 214 26.34 23.72 -12.93
N GLU A 215 26.35 23.28 -11.68
CA GLU A 215 25.28 22.52 -11.07
C GLU A 215 24.37 23.45 -10.27
N TYR A 216 23.08 23.33 -10.53
CA TYR A 216 22.02 24.12 -9.95
C TYR A 216 20.85 23.22 -9.59
N TRP A 217 19.84 23.78 -8.96
CA TRP A 217 18.58 23.11 -8.67
C TRP A 217 17.42 23.95 -9.21
N CYS A 218 16.33 23.28 -9.57
CA CYS A 218 15.08 23.93 -9.95
C CYS A 218 13.94 23.28 -9.17
N ASP A 219 13.14 24.10 -8.51
CA ASP A 219 11.99 23.63 -7.76
C ASP A 219 10.77 23.59 -8.67
N VAL A 220 10.18 22.41 -8.82
CA VAL A 220 9.02 22.15 -9.66
C VAL A 220 7.82 21.89 -8.78
N THR A 221 6.78 22.72 -8.91
CA THR A 221 5.51 22.54 -8.19
C THR A 221 4.53 21.71 -9.03
N VAL A 222 4.04 20.61 -8.46
CA VAL A 222 3.06 19.73 -9.09
C VAL A 222 1.68 20.01 -8.47
N ASN A 223 0.72 20.39 -9.30
CA ASN A 223 -0.67 20.73 -8.93
C ASN A 223 -0.81 21.81 -7.84
N GLY A 224 0.26 22.59 -7.58
CA GLY A 224 0.32 23.56 -6.50
C GLY A 224 0.35 22.95 -5.09
N LEU A 225 0.62 21.65 -4.96
CA LEU A 225 0.67 20.94 -3.68
C LEU A 225 2.12 20.54 -3.36
N ASP A 226 2.71 19.66 -4.17
CA ASP A 226 4.05 19.15 -3.91
C ASP A 226 5.10 19.95 -4.66
N THR A 227 6.11 20.39 -3.94
CA THR A 227 7.30 21.01 -4.53
C THR A 227 8.44 20.00 -4.57
N VAL A 228 9.01 19.77 -5.75
CA VAL A 228 10.10 18.82 -5.97
C VAL A 228 11.34 19.58 -6.43
N ARG A 229 12.44 19.43 -5.69
CA ARG A 229 13.74 19.99 -6.06
C ARG A 229 14.43 19.07 -7.05
N VAL A 230 14.52 19.50 -8.31
CA VAL A 230 15.15 18.75 -9.40
C VAL A 230 16.59 19.26 -9.61
N PRO A 231 17.60 18.38 -9.54
CA PRO A 231 18.99 18.76 -9.87
C PRO A 231 19.12 19.06 -11.37
N MET A 232 19.79 20.18 -11.66
CA MET A 232 19.95 20.71 -13.01
C MET A 232 21.43 21.00 -13.28
N SER A 233 21.97 20.48 -14.39
CA SER A 233 23.31 20.82 -14.88
C SER A 233 23.19 21.75 -16.08
N VAL A 234 23.80 22.92 -15.98
CA VAL A 234 23.87 23.88 -17.09
C VAL A 234 25.17 23.62 -17.82
N VAL A 235 25.07 23.05 -19.02
CA VAL A 235 26.22 22.57 -19.81
C VAL A 235 26.36 23.36 -21.11
N LEU A 236 27.57 23.32 -21.67
CA LEU A 236 27.82 23.89 -22.99
C LEU A 236 27.04 23.10 -24.06
N PHE A 237 26.22 23.81 -24.84
CA PHE A 237 25.51 23.24 -25.97
C PHE A 237 26.48 22.87 -27.09
N GLN A 238 26.84 21.60 -27.19
CA GLN A 238 27.67 21.08 -28.28
C GLN A 238 26.78 20.57 -29.43
N LYS A 239 26.94 21.15 -30.62
CA LYS A 239 26.45 20.58 -31.91
C LYS A 239 27.68 20.23 -32.76
N PRO A 240 27.64 19.16 -33.58
CA PRO A 240 26.45 18.38 -33.98
C PRO A 240 26.18 17.09 -33.17
N LYS A 241 24.90 16.68 -33.11
CA LYS A 241 24.45 15.40 -32.52
C LYS A 241 24.70 14.18 -33.44
N THR A 242 25.61 14.25 -34.41
CA THR A 242 25.92 13.11 -35.29
C THR A 242 26.74 12.05 -34.55
N LYS A 243 26.44 10.75 -34.77
CA LYS A 243 27.20 9.62 -34.17
C LYS A 243 28.71 9.76 -34.40
N ARG A 244 29.12 10.24 -35.58
CA ARG A 244 30.53 10.49 -35.95
C ARG A 244 31.20 11.55 -35.06
N TYR A 245 30.51 12.65 -34.78
CA TYR A 245 31.04 13.73 -33.96
C TYR A 245 31.13 13.33 -32.48
N LYS A 246 30.12 12.60 -31.96
CA LYS A 246 30.20 12.00 -30.63
C LYS A 246 31.39 11.05 -30.47
N ARG A 247 31.65 10.20 -31.47
CA ARG A 247 32.83 9.31 -31.49
C ARG A 247 34.14 10.10 -31.52
N TRP A 248 34.21 11.16 -32.31
CA TRP A 248 35.39 12.02 -32.38
C TRP A 248 35.66 12.74 -31.04
N LEU A 249 34.64 13.29 -30.38
CA LEU A 249 34.77 13.88 -29.04
C LEU A 249 35.23 12.86 -28.00
N ALA A 250 34.68 11.64 -28.02
CA ALA A 250 35.10 10.58 -27.12
C ALA A 250 36.58 10.19 -27.34
N GLN A 251 37.04 10.15 -28.60
CA GLN A 251 38.45 9.92 -28.92
C GLN A 251 39.35 11.06 -28.43
N GLN A 252 38.90 12.31 -28.54
CA GLN A 252 39.65 13.46 -28.02
C GLN A 252 39.74 13.41 -26.49
N ALA A 253 38.63 13.17 -25.79
CA ALA A 253 38.62 13.03 -24.34
C ALA A 253 39.53 11.88 -23.86
N ALA A 254 39.51 10.73 -24.54
CA ALA A 254 40.39 9.60 -24.24
C ALA A 254 41.88 9.92 -24.48
N LYS A 255 42.20 10.73 -25.50
CA LYS A 255 43.57 11.23 -25.72
C LYS A 255 44.00 12.18 -24.62
N THR A 256 43.12 13.09 -24.20
CA THR A 256 43.40 14.05 -23.12
C THR A 256 43.62 13.31 -21.80
N THR A 257 42.78 12.35 -21.44
CA THR A 257 42.96 11.55 -20.22
C THR A 257 44.23 10.71 -20.26
N ALA A 258 44.55 10.10 -21.41
CA ALA A 258 45.81 9.35 -21.58
C ALA A 258 47.04 10.25 -21.40
N SER A 259 47.04 11.45 -21.98
CA SER A 259 48.14 12.42 -21.80
C SER A 259 48.28 12.91 -20.36
N THR A 260 47.16 13.15 -19.66
CA THR A 260 47.19 13.52 -18.24
C THR A 260 47.72 12.39 -17.37
N SER A 261 47.40 11.13 -17.69
CA SER A 261 47.91 9.96 -16.94
C SER A 261 49.41 9.71 -17.14
N SER A 262 49.96 10.02 -18.32
CA SER A 262 51.40 9.90 -18.59
C SER A 262 52.25 11.00 -17.96
N GLN A 263 51.65 12.11 -17.54
CA GLN A 263 52.34 13.21 -16.86
C GLN A 263 52.25 13.13 -15.33
N ALA A 264 51.49 12.18 -14.78
CA ALA A 264 51.27 12.00 -13.35
C ALA A 264 52.09 10.83 -12.74
N VAL A 265 53.04 10.28 -13.51
CA VAL A 265 54.05 9.29 -13.10
C VAL A 265 55.41 9.96 -13.11
#